data_AF-A0A1X7T4P4-F1
#
_entry.id   AF-A0A1X7T4P4-F1
#
_cell.length_a   1.000
_cell.length_b   1.000
_cell.length_c   1.000
_cell.angle_alpha   90.00
_cell.angle_beta   90.00
_cell.angle_gamma   90.00
#
_symmetry.space_group_name_H-M   'P 1'
#
loop_
_entity.id
_entity.type
_entity.pdbx_description
1 polymer ?
#
loop_
_entity_poly.entity_id
_entity_poly.type
_entity_poly.pdbx_seq_one_letter_code
_entity_poly.pdbx_strand_id
1 'polypeptide(L)' 'MERCTDVFERREHKEAVQLLHLPRHLQDPKVLHRDEPELLYYSIRNGWLDVTRDLITKYHFDPHKCYYYSGQHE' A
#
# COMPACT_ATOMS: atom_id res chain seq x y z
N MET A 1 -0.47 11.23 13.30
CA MET A 1 -1.28 10.31 12.47
C MET A 1 -0.28 9.30 11.95
N GLU A 2 -0.27 8.08 12.49
CA GLU A 2 0.55 7.00 11.95
C GLU A 2 0.13 6.78 10.50
N ARG A 3 1.09 6.77 9.57
CA ARG A 3 0.78 6.54 8.16
C ARG A 3 0.60 5.05 7.96
N CYS A 4 -0.34 4.66 7.09
CA CYS A 4 -0.53 3.23 6.77
C CYS A 4 0.74 2.64 6.10
N THR A 5 1.58 3.51 5.54
CA THR A 5 2.87 3.19 4.93
C THR A 5 3.90 2.62 5.90
N ASP A 6 3.83 2.90 7.20
CA ASP A 6 4.86 2.51 8.16
C ASP A 6 5.04 0.98 8.20
N VAL A 7 3.94 0.23 8.12
CA VAL A 7 3.93 -1.24 8.08
C VAL A 7 4.60 -1.78 6.82
N PHE A 8 4.39 -1.10 5.69
CA PHE A 8 4.97 -1.45 4.40
C PHE A 8 6.46 -1.10 4.36
N GLU A 9 6.85 0.04 4.93
CA GLU A 9 8.25 0.47 5.03
C GLU A 9 9.06 -0.45 5.95
N ARG A 10 8.50 -0.83 7.10
CA ARG A 10 9.10 -1.78 8.07
C ARG A 10 9.15 -3.22 7.58
N ARG A 11 8.58 -3.51 6.40
CA ARG A 11 8.52 -4.83 5.77
C ARG A 11 7.75 -5.87 6.58
N GLU A 12 6.69 -5.44 7.25
CA GLU A 12 5.83 -6.33 8.06
C GLU A 12 4.71 -6.93 7.20
N HIS A 13 5.04 -7.93 6.38
CA HIS A 13 4.12 -8.52 5.39
C HIS A 13 2.80 -9.01 6.00
N LYS A 14 2.84 -9.71 7.13
CA LYS A 14 1.64 -10.24 7.79
C LYS A 14 0.69 -9.14 8.25
N GLU A 15 1.24 -8.04 8.76
CA GLU A 15 0.45 -6.90 9.20
C GLU A 15 -0.13 -6.15 8.02
N ALA A 16 0.63 -5.97 6.93
CA ALA A 16 0.14 -5.38 5.68
C ALA A 16 -1.04 -6.20 5.10
N VAL A 17 -0.93 -7.53 5.09
CA VAL A 17 -2.02 -8.42 4.65
C VAL A 17 -3.24 -8.28 5.57
N GLN A 18 -3.04 -8.27 6.89
CA GLN A 18 -4.14 -8.07 7.84
C GLN A 18 -4.83 -6.73 7.61
N LEU A 19 -4.06 -5.64 7.49
CA LEU A 19 -4.58 -4.30 7.24
C LEU A 19 -5.47 -4.27 6.00
N LEU A 20 -5.07 -4.89 4.89
CA LEU A 20 -5.86 -4.95 3.64
C LEU A 20 -7.06 -5.89 3.72
N HIS A 21 -7.04 -6.89 4.60
CA HIS A 21 -8.16 -7.81 4.79
C HIS A 21 -9.14 -7.38 5.89
N LEU A 22 -8.85 -6.29 6.59
CA LEU A 22 -9.80 -5.73 7.56
C LEU A 22 -11.13 -5.36 6.87
N PRO A 23 -12.27 -5.52 7.58
CA PRO A 23 -13.56 -5.04 7.11
C PRO A 23 -13.53 -3.56 6.69
N ARG A 24 -14.25 -3.21 5.62
CA ARG A 24 -14.30 -1.83 5.07
C ARG A 24 -14.79 -0.76 6.07
N HIS A 25 -15.44 -1.15 7.17
CA HIS A 25 -15.84 -0.22 8.23
C HIS A 25 -14.74 0.04 9.28
N LEU A 26 -13.69 -0.80 9.30
CA LEU A 26 -12.49 -0.63 10.15
C LEU A 26 -11.31 -0.01 9.37
N GLN A 27 -11.32 -0.15 8.04
CA GLN A 27 -10.42 0.61 7.17
C GLN A 27 -11.03 1.96 6.83
N ASP A 28 -10.24 3.04 6.93
CA ASP A 28 -10.59 4.28 6.27
C ASP A 28 -10.08 4.24 4.82
N PRO A 29 -10.96 4.08 3.82
CA PRO A 29 -10.55 4.03 2.41
C PRO A 29 -9.89 5.33 1.95
N LYS A 30 -10.16 6.47 2.60
CA LYS A 30 -9.52 7.75 2.26
C LYS A 30 -8.05 7.76 2.67
N VAL A 31 -7.71 7.10 3.80
CA VAL A 31 -6.32 6.96 4.26
C VAL A 31 -5.54 6.07 3.30
N LEU A 32 -6.11 4.92 2.91
CA LEU A 32 -5.48 4.02 1.94
C LEU A 32 -5.26 4.69 0.57
N HIS A 33 -6.25 5.43 0.06
CA HIS A 33 -6.09 6.14 -1.22
C HIS A 33 -5.11 7.33 -1.14
N ARG A 34 -4.98 7.97 0.02
CA ARG A 34 -3.99 9.03 0.22
C ARG A 34 -2.56 8.48 0.11
N ASP A 35 -2.36 7.29 0.66
CA ASP A 35 -1.07 6.60 0.71
C ASP A 35 -0.87 5.66 -0.51
N GLU A 36 -1.75 5.72 -1.53
CA GLU A 36 -1.75 4.83 -2.71
C GLU A 36 -0.37 4.66 -3.36
N PRO A 37 0.36 5.75 -3.70
CA PRO A 37 1.66 5.64 -4.35
C PRO A 37 2.70 4.94 -3.47
N GLU A 38 2.71 5.23 -2.16
CA GLU A 38 3.66 4.64 -1.22
C GLU A 38 3.37 3.15 -1.00
N LEU A 39 2.10 2.77 -0.85
CA LEU A 39 1.69 1.37 -0.66
C LEU A 39 2.06 0.51 -1.88
N LEU A 40 1.86 1.03 -3.09
CA LEU A 40 2.31 0.38 -4.33
C LEU A 40 3.84 0.29 -4.41
N TYR A 41 4.55 1.38 -4.15
CA TYR A 41 6.01 1.42 -4.20
C TYR A 41 6.63 0.40 -3.24
N TYR A 42 6.23 0.42 -1.96
CA TYR A 42 6.79 -0.47 -0.96
C TYR A 42 6.40 -1.93 -1.18
N SER A 43 5.16 -2.22 -1.58
CA SER A 43 4.75 -3.60 -1.89
C SER A 43 5.56 -4.20 -3.05
N ILE A 44 5.77 -3.43 -4.13
CA ILE A 44 6.61 -3.84 -5.26
C ILE A 44 8.07 -3.99 -4.84
N ARG A 45 8.64 -2.99 -4.15
CA ARG A 45 10.03 -2.99 -3.66
C ARG A 45 10.33 -4.14 -2.71
N ASN A 46 9.35 -4.55 -1.91
CA ASN A 46 9.47 -5.67 -0.98
C ASN A 46 9.17 -7.04 -1.63
N GLY A 47 8.72 -7.08 -2.89
CA GLY A 47 8.37 -8.30 -3.60
C GLY A 47 7.05 -8.94 -3.18
N TRP A 48 6.13 -8.17 -2.59
CA TRP A 48 4.85 -8.67 -2.06
C TRP A 48 3.78 -8.75 -3.15
N LEU A 49 3.93 -9.73 -4.04
CA LEU A 49 3.07 -9.89 -5.21
C LEU A 49 1.58 -10.10 -4.87
N ASP A 50 1.28 -10.73 -3.73
CA ASP A 50 -0.07 -10.91 -3.21
C ASP A 50 -0.71 -9.58 -2.81
N VAL A 51 0.03 -8.78 -2.04
CA VAL A 51 -0.38 -7.45 -1.59
C VAL A 51 -0.53 -6.49 -2.78
N THR A 52 0.44 -6.44 -3.68
CA THR A 52 0.37 -5.58 -4.88
C THR A 52 -0.82 -5.94 -5.76
N ARG A 53 -1.12 -7.24 -5.93
CA ARG A 53 -2.30 -7.69 -6.67
C ARG A 53 -3.59 -7.21 -6.01
N ASP A 54 -3.69 -7.30 -4.70
CA ASP A 54 -4.87 -6.83 -3.96
C ASP A 54 -5.07 -5.32 -4.08
N LEU A 55 -4.00 -4.53 -3.96
CA LEU A 55 -4.04 -3.08 -4.16
C LEU A 55 -4.55 -2.70 -5.56
N ILE A 56 -4.11 -3.39 -6.60
CA ILE A 56 -4.54 -3.11 -7.98
C ILE A 56 -5.97 -3.61 -8.24
N THR A 57 -6.32 -4.81 -7.77
CA THR A 57 -7.58 -5.47 -8.17
C THR A 57 -8.75 -5.14 -7.24
N LYS A 58 -8.54 -5.10 -5.93
CA LYS A 58 -9.59 -4.84 -4.93
C LYS A 58 -9.76 -3.33 -4.67
N TYR A 59 -8.65 -2.59 -4.68
CA TYR A 59 -8.63 -1.16 -4.38
C TYR A 59 -8.51 -0.28 -5.61
N HIS A 60 -8.34 -0.87 -6.79
CA HIS A 60 -8.23 -0.14 -8.08
C HIS A 60 -7.14 0.92 -8.08
N PHE A 61 -6.03 0.66 -7.38
CA PHE A 61 -4.87 1.55 -7.39
C PHE A 61 -4.18 1.51 -8.75
N ASP A 62 -3.72 2.68 -9.19
CA ASP A 62 -3.05 2.84 -10.47
C ASP A 62 -1.54 2.57 -10.32
N PRO A 63 -1.03 1.46 -10.87
CA PRO A 63 0.39 1.13 -10.80
C PRO A 63 1.27 2.17 -11.49
N HIS A 64 0.76 3.00 -12.40
CA HIS A 64 1.56 4.04 -13.04
C HIS A 64 1.86 5.22 -12.10
N LYS A 65 1.06 5.42 -11.05
CA LYS A 65 1.31 6.48 -10.06
C LYS A 65 2.53 6.21 -9.18
N CYS A 66 2.97 4.97 -9.03
CA CYS A 66 4.12 4.66 -8.17
C CYS A 66 5.44 5.23 -8.74
N TYR A 67 5.56 5.34 -10.06
CA TYR A 67 6.76 5.87 -10.74
C TYR A 67 7.01 7.36 -10.52
N TYR A 68 5.97 8.14 -10.20
CA TYR A 68 6.11 9.56 -9.88
C TYR A 68 6.63 9.79 -8.45
N TYR A 69 6.50 8.79 -7.57
CA TYR A 69 6.89 8.87 -6.17
C TYR A 69 8.33 8.39 -5.95
N SER A 70 8.84 7.48 -6.79
CA SER A 70 10.21 6.96 -6.68
C SER A 70 11.30 8.03 -6.82
N GLY A 71 11.01 9.17 -7.47
CA GLY A 71 11.96 10.27 -7.61
C GLY A 71 12.08 11.22 -6.40
N GLN A 72 11.36 10.97 -5.31
CA GLN A 72 11.39 11.82 -4.10
C GLN A 72 12.19 11.20 -2.93
N HIS A 73 12.66 9.96 -3.08
CA HIS A 73 13.37 9.21 -2.03
C HIS A 73 14.79 8.75 -2.46
N GLU A 74 15.32 9.30 -3.56
CA GLU A 74 16.73 9.15 -3.98
C GLU A 74 17.63 10.24 -3.39
#